data_AF-A0A7S1Q6N2-F1
#
_entry.id   AF-A0A7S1Q6N2-F1
#
_cell.length_a   1.000
_cell.length_b   1.000
_cell.length_c   1.000
_cell.angle_alpha   90.00
_cell.angle_beta   90.00
_cell.angle_gamma   90.00
#
_symmetry.space_group_name_H-M   'P 1'
#
loop_
_entity.id
_entity.type
_entity.pdbx_description
1 polymer ?
#
loop_
_entity_poly.entity_id
_entity_poly.type
_entity_poly.pdbx_seq_one_letter_code
_entity_poly.pdbx_strand_id
1 'polypeptide(L)'
;YVIGILATSVLGAVTLGMLPGTGSPETALRFIPDDLQASADRFGLGIAAGSIFNLANLMLTKGIQMCGLAVAFPLCIGTALVFGTLLTHFLEGGDGSETEPALLFTGVAVAFLAVCMISVTHRLKDSQQAAAEPYEMMSGLTLSHQ
;
A
#
# COMPACT_ATOMS: atom_id res chain seq x y z
N TYR A 1 12.67 9.82 -12.25
CA TYR A 1 11.82 9.01 -11.36
C TYR A 1 12.36 7.59 -11.21
N VAL A 2 12.40 6.77 -12.28
CA VAL A 2 12.84 5.36 -12.22
C VAL A 2 14.26 5.18 -11.66
N ILE A 3 15.24 5.98 -12.11
CA ILE A 3 16.62 5.93 -11.60
C ILE A 3 16.68 6.24 -10.10
N GLY A 4 15.86 7.18 -9.62
CA GLY A 4 15.78 7.51 -8.20
C GLY A 4 15.20 6.36 -7.38
N ILE A 5 14.15 5.70 -7.87
CA ILE A 5 13.59 4.51 -7.21
C ILE A 5 14.62 3.38 -7.16
N LEU A 6 15.32 3.14 -8.27
CA LEU A 6 16.33 2.10 -8.35
C LEU A 6 17.50 2.39 -7.40
N ALA A 7 17.99 3.63 -7.38
CA ALA A 7 19.05 4.06 -6.47
C ALA A 7 18.62 3.91 -5.00
N THR A 8 17.44 4.40 -4.62
CA THR A 8 16.93 4.30 -3.24
C THR A 8 16.63 2.86 -2.85
N SER A 9 16.18 2.02 -3.79
CA SER A 9 15.97 0.59 -3.55
C SER A 9 17.27 -0.14 -3.29
N VAL A 10 18.31 0.09 -4.10
CA VAL A 10 19.65 -0.50 -3.89
C VAL A 10 20.27 0.01 -2.58
N LEU A 11 20.21 1.32 -2.33
CA LEU A 11 20.72 1.92 -1.10
C LEU A 11 19.98 1.39 0.13
N GLY A 12 18.65 1.29 0.07
CA GLY A 12 17.83 0.74 1.14
C GLY A 12 18.14 -0.73 1.40
N ALA A 13 18.25 -1.53 0.35
CA ALA A 13 18.56 -2.95 0.46
C ALA A 13 19.94 -3.20 1.09
N VAL A 14 20.96 -2.45 0.67
CA VAL A 14 22.31 -2.52 1.24
C VAL A 14 22.36 -1.97 2.66
N THR A 15 21.68 -0.85 2.95
CA THR A 15 21.75 -0.19 4.27
C THR A 15 20.94 -0.95 5.32
N LEU A 16 19.70 -1.33 5.00
CA LEU A 16 18.81 -2.04 5.93
C LEU A 16 19.19 -3.52 6.04
N GLY A 17 19.65 -4.15 4.95
CA GLY A 17 20.14 -5.52 4.94
C GLY A 17 21.55 -5.70 5.52
N MET A 18 22.12 -4.67 6.14
CA MET A 18 23.35 -4.72 6.96
C MET A 18 23.07 -4.48 8.45
N LEU A 19 21.83 -4.17 8.84
CA LEU A 19 21.48 -3.97 10.24
C LEU A 19 21.50 -5.31 10.99
N PRO A 20 22.04 -5.35 12.23
CA PRO A 20 21.93 -6.53 13.08
C PRO A 20 20.45 -6.83 13.35
N GLY A 21 19.97 -8.00 12.95
CA GLY A 21 18.63 -8.47 13.28
C GLY A 21 18.45 -8.60 14.80
N THR A 22 17.26 -8.34 15.31
CA THR A 22 16.89 -8.53 16.73
C THR A 22 16.71 -10.00 17.13
N GLY A 23 17.04 -10.95 16.25
CA GLY A 23 17.08 -12.39 16.51
C GLY A 23 18.47 -12.88 16.90
N SER A 24 18.58 -14.16 17.27
CA SER A 24 19.82 -14.84 17.67
C SER A 24 21.03 -14.44 16.80
N PRO A 25 22.27 -14.37 17.34
CA PRO A 25 23.47 -13.89 16.66
C PRO A 25 23.88 -14.63 15.37
N GLU A 26 23.15 -15.69 15.03
CA GLU A 26 23.28 -16.55 13.85
C GLU A 26 22.44 -16.07 12.66
N THR A 27 21.43 -15.23 12.91
CA THR A 27 20.49 -14.67 11.91
C THR A 27 20.70 -13.16 11.79
N ALA A 28 21.93 -12.73 11.54
CA ALA A 28 22.14 -11.37 11.04
C ALA A 28 21.65 -11.36 9.59
N LEU A 29 20.56 -10.65 9.29
CA LEU A 29 20.12 -10.38 7.92
C LEU A 29 21.32 -9.78 7.18
N ARG A 30 21.92 -10.54 6.27
CA ARG A 30 23.05 -10.07 5.49
C ARG A 30 22.64 -10.14 4.02
N PHE A 31 22.42 -8.97 3.43
CA PHE A 31 21.99 -8.82 2.04
C PHE A 31 22.86 -9.60 1.03
N ILE A 32 24.15 -9.73 1.31
CA ILE A 32 25.12 -10.37 0.40
C ILE A 32 25.05 -11.92 0.44
N PRO A 33 25.10 -12.62 1.59
CA PRO A 33 24.96 -14.08 1.63
C PRO A 33 23.51 -14.58 1.50
N ASP A 34 22.49 -13.87 1.99
CA ASP A 34 21.13 -14.41 2.04
C ASP A 34 20.30 -14.09 0.79
N ASP A 35 20.39 -12.85 0.28
CA ASP A 35 19.58 -12.38 -0.85
C ASP A 35 20.28 -12.58 -2.19
N LEU A 36 21.61 -12.42 -2.25
CA LEU A 36 22.37 -12.65 -3.48
C LEU A 36 22.50 -14.15 -3.84
N GLN A 37 22.37 -15.04 -2.84
CA GLN A 37 22.29 -16.49 -3.05
C GLN A 37 20.85 -16.99 -3.19
N ALA A 38 19.86 -16.10 -3.18
CA ALA A 38 18.47 -16.50 -3.42
C ALA A 38 18.35 -17.20 -4.78
N SER A 39 17.70 -18.36 -4.80
CA SER A 39 17.46 -19.14 -6.03
C SER A 39 16.84 -18.27 -7.12
N ALA A 40 17.21 -18.52 -8.39
CA ALA A 40 16.71 -17.78 -9.55
C ALA A 40 15.17 -17.65 -9.57
N ASP A 41 14.45 -18.63 -9.02
CA ASP A 41 13.00 -18.61 -8.84
C ASP A 41 12.50 -17.46 -7.96
N ARG A 42 13.19 -17.14 -6.86
CA ARG A 42 12.81 -16.04 -5.95
C ARG A 42 13.00 -14.67 -6.64
N PHE A 43 14.07 -14.52 -7.41
CA PHE A 43 14.29 -13.34 -8.24
C PHE A 43 13.20 -13.21 -9.32
N GLY A 44 12.84 -14.31 -9.99
CA GLY A 44 11.75 -14.35 -10.97
C GLY A 44 10.41 -13.94 -10.37
N LEU A 45 10.07 -14.46 -9.19
CA LEU A 45 8.88 -14.09 -8.43
C LEU A 45 8.88 -12.61 -8.03
N GLY A 46 10.01 -12.06 -7.59
CA GLY A 46 10.15 -10.64 -7.26
C GLY A 46 9.90 -9.72 -8.46
N ILE A 47 10.45 -10.05 -9.64
CA ILE A 47 10.22 -9.30 -10.88
C ILE A 47 8.75 -9.40 -11.32
N ALA A 48 8.16 -10.59 -11.23
CA ALA A 48 6.75 -10.81 -11.56
C ALA A 48 5.83 -10.00 -10.63
N ALA A 49 6.06 -10.05 -9.32
CA ALA A 49 5.33 -9.28 -8.33
C ALA A 49 5.45 -7.76 -8.57
N GLY A 50 6.66 -7.27 -8.84
CA GLY A 50 6.91 -5.86 -9.15
C GLY A 50 6.19 -5.40 -10.43
N SER A 51 6.14 -6.25 -11.45
CA SER A 51 5.43 -5.98 -12.71
C SER A 51 3.92 -5.91 -12.51
N ILE A 52 3.36 -6.88 -11.76
CA ILE A 52 1.93 -6.90 -11.41
C ILE A 52 1.57 -5.67 -10.56
N PHE A 53 2.42 -5.29 -9.60
CA PHE A 53 2.20 -4.11 -8.77
C PHE A 53 2.21 -2.80 -9.58
N ASN A 54 3.09 -2.68 -10.57
CA ASN A 54 3.09 -1.53 -11.47
C ASN A 54 1.78 -1.44 -12.26
N LEU A 55 1.30 -2.58 -12.79
CA LEU A 55 0.02 -2.66 -13.48
C LEU A 55 -1.16 -2.31 -12.56
N ALA A 56 -1.14 -2.78 -11.31
CA ALA A 56 -2.14 -2.43 -10.31
C ALA A 56 -2.18 -0.93 -10.03
N ASN A 57 -1.04 -0.25 -9.96
CA ASN A 57 -0.98 1.21 -9.79
C ASN A 57 -1.54 1.97 -11.01
N LEU A 58 -1.29 1.48 -12.22
CA LEU A 58 -1.89 2.04 -13.44
C LEU A 58 -3.42 1.85 -13.42
N MET A 59 -3.88 0.64 -13.10
CA MET A 59 -5.31 0.32 -13.01
C MET A 59 -6.00 1.11 -11.89
N LEU A 60 -5.35 1.29 -10.75
CA LEU A 60 -5.83 2.14 -9.66
C LEU A 60 -5.99 3.58 -10.13
N THR A 61 -4.97 4.15 -10.77
CA THR A 61 -5.03 5.53 -11.28
C THR A 61 -6.16 5.72 -12.28
N LYS A 62 -6.33 4.75 -13.20
CA LYS A 62 -7.45 4.74 -14.16
C LYS A 62 -8.80 4.56 -13.48
N GLY A 63 -8.88 3.68 -12.48
CA GLY A 63 -10.09 3.44 -11.68
C GLY A 63 -10.50 4.67 -10.86
N ILE A 64 -9.55 5.41 -10.29
CA ILE A 64 -9.80 6.68 -9.60
C ILE A 64 -10.43 7.69 -10.57
N GLN A 65 -9.91 7.79 -11.81
CA GLN A 65 -10.47 8.69 -12.82
C GLN A 65 -11.91 8.32 -13.22
N MET A 66 -12.26 7.03 -13.20
CA MET A 66 -13.57 6.56 -13.63
C MET A 66 -14.62 6.54 -12.49
N CYS A 67 -14.22 6.15 -11.28
CA CYS A 67 -15.12 5.89 -10.15
C CYS A 67 -15.04 6.96 -9.05
N GLY A 68 -14.07 7.88 -9.14
CA GLY A 68 -13.79 8.88 -8.11
C GLY A 68 -12.99 8.32 -6.92
N LEU A 69 -12.26 9.21 -6.25
CA LEU A 69 -11.41 8.88 -5.09
C LEU A 69 -12.21 8.23 -3.95
N ALA A 70 -13.41 8.75 -3.73
CA ALA A 70 -14.48 8.25 -2.87
C ALA A 70 -14.64 6.71 -2.85
N VAL A 71 -14.60 6.09 -4.02
CA VAL A 71 -14.92 4.66 -4.21
C VAL A 71 -13.65 3.85 -4.45
N ALA A 72 -12.68 4.41 -5.18
CA ALA A 72 -11.43 3.75 -5.49
C ALA A 72 -10.57 3.48 -4.24
N PHE A 73 -10.55 4.41 -3.28
CA PHE A 73 -9.73 4.29 -2.07
C PHE A 73 -10.16 3.12 -1.15
N PRO A 74 -11.43 3.01 -0.71
CA PRO A 74 -11.87 1.86 0.08
C PRO A 74 -11.83 0.55 -0.70
N LEU A 75 -12.12 0.56 -2.02
CA LEU A 75 -12.01 -0.64 -2.83
C LEU A 75 -10.57 -1.17 -2.84
N CYS A 76 -9.58 -0.36 -3.18
CA CYS A 76 -8.23 -0.87 -3.33
C CYS A 76 -7.54 -1.18 -2.00
N ILE A 77 -7.66 -0.30 -0.99
CA ILE A 77 -7.01 -0.54 0.31
C ILE A 77 -7.76 -1.60 1.11
N GLY A 78 -9.10 -1.54 1.11
CA GLY A 78 -9.93 -2.51 1.83
C GLY A 78 -9.80 -3.91 1.24
N THR A 79 -9.84 -4.06 -0.09
CA THR A 79 -9.65 -5.38 -0.72
C THR A 79 -8.24 -5.90 -0.52
N ALA A 80 -7.20 -5.06 -0.66
CA ALA A 80 -5.82 -5.49 -0.43
C ALA A 80 -5.59 -5.99 1.00
N LEU A 81 -6.18 -5.32 2.00
CA LEU A 81 -6.05 -5.73 3.39
C LEU A 81 -6.77 -7.05 3.68
N VAL A 82 -8.02 -7.19 3.22
CA VAL A 82 -8.80 -8.41 3.44
C VAL A 82 -8.19 -9.60 2.68
N PHE A 83 -7.95 -9.45 1.37
CA PHE A 83 -7.34 -10.52 0.56
C PHE A 83 -5.91 -10.82 0.99
N GLY A 84 -5.11 -9.80 1.29
CA GLY A 84 -3.74 -9.98 1.76
C GLY A 84 -3.72 -10.78 3.05
N THR A 85 -4.56 -10.42 4.04
CA THR A 85 -4.59 -11.15 5.31
C THR A 85 -5.13 -12.56 5.16
N LEU A 86 -6.16 -12.77 4.31
CA LEU A 86 -6.66 -14.11 4.02
C LEU A 86 -5.58 -14.97 3.34
N LEU A 87 -4.89 -14.42 2.34
CA LEU A 87 -3.82 -15.13 1.63
C LEU A 87 -2.68 -15.47 2.58
N THR A 88 -2.25 -14.52 3.42
CA THR A 88 -1.25 -14.74 4.47
C THR A 88 -1.69 -15.87 5.41
N HIS A 89 -2.94 -15.85 5.88
CA HIS A 89 -3.46 -16.92 6.73
C HIS A 89 -3.48 -18.29 6.04
N PHE A 90 -3.84 -18.37 4.76
CA PHE A 90 -3.84 -19.64 4.02
C PHE A 90 -2.43 -20.17 3.71
N LEU A 91 -1.46 -19.27 3.46
CA LEU A 91 -0.08 -19.66 3.17
C LEU A 91 0.70 -20.04 4.43
N GLU A 92 0.52 -19.32 5.53
CA GLU A 92 1.25 -19.53 6.79
C GLU A 92 0.52 -20.47 7.75
N GLY A 93 -0.81 -20.53 7.68
CA GLY A 93 -1.65 -21.40 8.53
C GLY A 93 -1.48 -22.90 8.26
N GLY A 94 -0.72 -23.29 7.23
CA GLY A 94 -0.35 -24.68 6.96
C GLY A 94 0.83 -25.20 7.79
N ASP A 95 1.67 -24.33 8.38
CA ASP A 95 2.99 -24.71 8.91
C ASP A 95 3.09 -24.65 10.45
N GLY A 96 1.96 -24.80 11.16
CA GLY A 96 1.98 -24.97 12.63
C GLY A 96 2.35 -23.72 13.44
N SER A 97 2.34 -22.53 12.83
CA SER A 97 2.50 -21.26 13.54
C SER A 97 1.31 -21.01 14.48
N GLU A 98 1.59 -20.62 15.72
CA GLU A 98 0.64 -20.24 16.78
C GLU A 98 -0.11 -18.93 16.49
N THR A 99 -0.49 -18.70 15.24
CA THR A 99 -1.18 -17.49 14.83
C THR A 99 -2.64 -17.62 15.24
N GLU A 100 -3.00 -17.03 16.39
CA GLU A 100 -4.39 -17.00 16.87
C GLU A 100 -5.28 -16.38 15.79
N PRO A 101 -6.12 -17.17 15.07
CA PRO A 101 -6.89 -16.67 13.94
C PRO A 101 -7.84 -15.56 14.38
N ALA A 102 -8.32 -15.65 15.62
CA ALA A 102 -9.18 -14.65 16.24
C ALA A 102 -8.54 -13.25 16.25
N LEU A 103 -7.23 -13.14 16.49
CA LEU A 103 -6.53 -11.87 16.62
C LEU A 103 -6.33 -11.22 15.24
N LEU A 104 -6.02 -12.03 14.22
CA LEU A 104 -5.95 -11.60 12.82
C LEU A 104 -7.30 -11.10 12.30
N PHE A 105 -8.35 -11.89 12.46
CA PHE A 105 -9.69 -11.52 11.99
C PHE A 105 -10.22 -10.28 12.72
N THR A 106 -9.94 -10.15 14.03
CA THR A 106 -10.30 -8.95 14.80
C THR A 106 -9.55 -7.73 14.28
N GLY A 107 -8.25 -7.85 14.03
CA GLY A 107 -7.44 -6.78 13.44
C GLY A 107 -7.95 -6.35 12.06
N VAL A 108 -8.28 -7.31 11.20
CA VAL A 108 -8.87 -7.05 9.88
C VAL A 108 -10.22 -6.36 9.99
N ALA A 109 -11.08 -6.79 10.90
CA ALA A 109 -12.38 -6.18 11.10
C ALA A 109 -12.27 -4.71 11.54
N VAL A 110 -11.38 -4.42 12.50
CA VAL A 110 -11.11 -3.06 12.97
C VAL A 110 -10.52 -2.20 11.85
N ALA A 111 -9.52 -2.73 11.13
CA ALA A 111 -8.89 -2.02 10.02
C ALA A 111 -9.88 -1.73 8.88
N PHE A 112 -10.74 -2.71 8.55
CA PHE A 112 -11.78 -2.54 7.54
C PHE A 112 -12.76 -1.43 7.92
N LEU A 113 -13.22 -1.41 9.18
CA LEU A 113 -14.09 -0.33 9.68
C LEU A 113 -13.39 1.03 9.62
N ALA A 114 -12.11 1.10 9.98
CA ALA A 114 -11.33 2.34 9.88
C ALA A 114 -11.23 2.84 8.43
N VAL A 115 -10.99 1.96 7.47
CA VAL A 115 -10.94 2.29 6.02
C VAL A 115 -12.30 2.78 5.53
N CYS A 116 -13.40 2.13 5.94
CA CYS A 116 -14.75 2.59 5.63
C CYS A 116 -14.99 4.01 6.16
N MET A 117 -14.63 4.27 7.43
CA MET A 117 -14.80 5.58 8.05
C MET A 117 -13.98 6.66 7.33
N ILE A 118 -12.72 6.38 7.00
CA ILE A 118 -11.85 7.25 6.18
C ILE A 118 -12.45 7.53 4.82
N SER A 119 -13.00 6.52 4.14
CA SER A 119 -13.61 6.72 2.81
C SER A 119 -14.82 7.65 2.87
N VAL A 120 -15.65 7.55 3.91
CA VAL A 120 -16.78 8.45 4.14
C VAL A 120 -16.30 9.87 4.38
N THR A 121 -15.28 10.07 5.21
CA THR A 121 -14.69 11.41 5.44
C THR A 121 -14.14 12.00 4.14
N HIS A 122 -13.46 11.22 3.32
CA HIS A 122 -12.97 11.67 2.02
C HIS A 122 -14.10 12.05 1.07
N ARG A 123 -15.19 11.27 1.01
CA ARG A 123 -16.39 11.63 0.23
C ARG A 123 -16.98 12.98 0.64
N LEU A 124 -17.05 13.23 1.95
CA LEU A 124 -17.57 14.49 2.48
C LEU A 124 -16.65 15.67 2.14
N LYS A 125 -15.33 15.48 2.23
CA LYS A 125 -14.35 16.51 1.88
C LYS A 125 -14.38 16.85 0.38
N ASP A 126 -14.42 15.84 -0.49
CA ASP A 126 -14.53 16.05 -1.94
C ASP A 126 -15.82 16.81 -2.29
N SER A 127 -16.93 16.51 -1.60
CA SER A 127 -18.22 17.21 -1.79
C SER A 127 -18.18 18.67 -1.32
N GLN A 128 -17.45 18.97 -0.24
CA GLN A 128 -17.28 20.34 0.25
C GLN A 128 -16.35 21.16 -0.65
N GLN A 129 -15.30 20.56 -1.21
CA GLN A 129 -14.41 21.23 -2.16
C GLN A 129 -15.15 21.57 -3.47
N ALA A 130 -15.99 20.67 -3.98
CA ALA A 130 -16.83 20.94 -5.16
C ALA A 130 -17.87 22.06 -4.92
N ALA A 131 -18.37 22.21 -3.70
CA ALA A 131 -19.29 23.29 -3.32
C ALA A 131 -18.58 24.62 -3.00
N ALA A 132 -17.25 24.59 -2.80
CA ALA A 132 -16.43 25.76 -2.48
C ALA A 132 -15.99 26.55 -3.72
N GLU A 133 -15.69 25.88 -4.82
CA GLU A 133 -15.21 26.53 -6.06
C GLU A 133 -16.15 27.63 -6.62
N PRO A 134 -17.50 27.51 -6.59
CA PRO A 134 -18.39 28.55 -7.10
C PRO A 134 -18.33 29.86 -6.31
N TYR A 135 -18.02 29.82 -5.00
CA TYR A 135 -17.98 31.04 -4.17
C TYR A 135 -16.67 31.82 -4.34
N GLU A 136 -15.53 31.14 -4.51
CA GLU A 136 -14.23 31.79 -4.74
C GLU A 136 -14.13 32.41 -6.13
N MET A 137 -14.73 31.79 -7.15
CA MET A 137 -14.78 32.36 -8.49
C MET A 137 -15.64 33.64 -8.53
N MET A 138 -16.75 33.64 -7.80
CA MET A 138 -17.65 34.80 -7.72
C MET A 138 -17.05 35.94 -6.89
N SER A 139 -16.33 35.64 -5.80
CA SER A 139 -15.60 36.66 -5.02
C SER A 139 -14.38 37.22 -5.77
N GLY A 140 -13.65 36.38 -6.52
CA GLY A 140 -12.55 36.80 -7.38
C GLY A 140 -12.98 37.70 -8.54
N LEU A 141 -14.14 37.43 -9.16
CA LEU A 141 -14.74 38.29 -10.18
C LEU A 141 -15.22 39.64 -9.63
N THR A 142 -15.65 39.71 -8.37
CA THR A 142 -16.03 40.98 -7.74
C THR A 142 -14.84 41.86 -7.37
N LEU A 143 -13.65 41.27 -7.18
CA LEU A 143 -12.42 42.01 -6.84
C LEU A 143 -11.65 42.51 -8.07
N SER A 144 -11.87 41.95 -9.26
CA SER A 144 -11.22 42.42 -10.50
C SER A 144 -11.91 43.61 -11.18
N HIS A 145 -13.05 44.05 -10.63
CA HIS A 145 -13.88 45.15 -11.15
C HIS A 145 -13.85 46.42 -10.26
N GLN A 146 -12.98 46.46 -9.24
CA GLN A 146 -12.67 47.62 -8.41
C GLN A 146 -11.28 48.14 -8.77
#